data_AF-A0A2H3BPQ9-F1
#
_entry.id   AF-A0A2H3BPQ9-F1
#
_cell.length_a   1.000
_cell.length_b   1.000
_cell.length_c   1.000
_cell.angle_alpha   90.00
_cell.angle_beta   90.00
_cell.angle_gamma   90.00
#
_symmetry.space_group_name_H-M   'P 1'
#
loop_
_entity.id
_entity.type
_entity.pdbx_description
1 polymer ?
#
loop_
_entity_poly.entity_id
_entity_poly.type
_entity_poly.pdbx_seq_one_letter_code
_entity_poly.pdbx_strand_id
1 'polypeptide(L)'
;MDSSVFQLPLPLLLLIHLHILEYPHVNDPEYDINVFNPRTRGLRDRARSMQDIFYFLVGKIERTKARVQKILPSYPCLKPADTTTFRNSLAKYLENLRHQSIASFADAGTPTTNVAWWWRDVVVRKSLLEQCEGEKFMRMVVCFSAHALFVAVSAISVTSNNIAELSGKYASRLECMKYTRNGWVRAGSVLLQRRRDLSTLRDNLVRQPIVPSKYRSLSTSRLVALLDSKERDVKHTWTNRALEFLLELSGLKMSPTLSLSSLSTIISTTATLRQRASNSSPQVLPVVAAHHLSNLRKLKRPILGSKTPESDTVVKTTTLAPHVSAILTEYHDAEVRMHQNLDSALTTINRGHDHYDSQMREPKNQGVPCLKLRRPPDWRIHVEFEKPPDPSLFSLSTPDDLESLEKRINYIRHKLPVPNTK
;
A
#
# COMPACT_ATOMS: atom_id res chain seq x y z
N MET A 1 27.58 12.60 -33.69
CA MET A 1 27.47 12.52 -32.22
C MET A 1 26.81 11.20 -31.94
N ASP A 2 27.63 10.18 -31.78
CA ASP A 2 27.22 8.78 -31.71
C ASP A 2 26.77 8.50 -30.29
N SER A 3 25.50 8.78 -30.04
CA SER A 3 24.82 8.40 -28.81
C SER A 3 24.73 6.88 -28.78
N SER A 4 25.77 6.22 -28.28
CA SER A 4 25.75 4.82 -27.84
C SER A 4 24.84 4.70 -26.61
N VAL A 5 23.57 5.05 -26.76
CA VAL A 5 22.52 4.71 -25.81
C VAL A 5 22.43 3.20 -25.88
N PHE A 6 22.81 2.54 -24.79
CA PHE A 6 22.74 1.09 -24.61
C PHE A 6 21.51 0.51 -25.31
N GLN A 7 21.72 -0.11 -26.48
CA GLN A 7 20.64 -0.65 -27.28
C GLN A 7 20.26 -1.97 -26.63
N LEU A 8 19.36 -1.90 -25.64
CA LEU A 8 18.87 -3.10 -24.95
C LEU A 8 18.28 -4.07 -25.99
N PRO A 9 18.52 -5.38 -25.86
CA PRO A 9 17.91 -6.37 -26.74
C PRO A 9 16.39 -6.21 -26.75
N LEU A 10 15.78 -6.22 -27.94
CA LEU A 10 14.33 -6.05 -28.12
C LEU A 10 13.47 -6.98 -27.24
N PRO A 11 13.83 -8.26 -27.00
CA PRO A 11 13.05 -9.11 -26.11
C PRO A 11 13.08 -8.64 -24.66
N LEU A 12 14.20 -8.11 -24.20
CA LEU A 12 14.34 -7.60 -22.84
C LEU A 12 13.58 -6.29 -22.67
N LEU A 13 13.61 -5.42 -23.68
CA LEU A 13 12.80 -4.20 -23.70
C LEU A 13 11.30 -4.52 -23.65
N LEU A 14 10.85 -5.52 -24.40
CA LEU A 14 9.48 -6.00 -24.34
C LEU A 14 9.09 -6.50 -22.95
N LEU A 15 9.94 -7.30 -22.31
CA LEU A 15 9.70 -7.80 -20.95
C LEU A 15 9.57 -6.66 -19.93
N ILE A 16 10.43 -5.65 -20.03
CA ILE A 16 10.35 -4.45 -19.19
C ILE A 16 9.01 -3.74 -19.42
N HIS A 17 8.59 -3.55 -20.67
CA HIS A 17 7.32 -2.90 -20.97
C HIS A 17 6.12 -3.69 -20.41
N LEU A 18 6.12 -5.01 -20.56
CA LEU A 18 5.06 -5.87 -20.03
C LEU A 18 5.02 -5.85 -18.50
N HIS A 19 6.18 -5.79 -17.85
CA HIS A 19 6.26 -5.67 -16.39
C HIS A 19 5.69 -4.33 -15.91
N ILE A 20 6.05 -3.22 -16.55
CA ILE A 20 5.52 -1.88 -16.22
C ILE A 20 4.01 -1.81 -16.46
N LEU A 21 3.50 -2.48 -17.49
CA LEU A 21 2.07 -2.53 -17.79
C LEU A 21 1.28 -3.48 -16.87
N GLU A 22 1.94 -4.15 -15.93
CA GLU A 22 1.36 -5.14 -15.01
C GLU A 22 0.68 -6.29 -15.78
N TYR A 23 1.40 -6.89 -16.74
CA TYR A 23 0.90 -8.07 -17.44
C TYR A 23 0.74 -9.25 -16.46
N PRO A 24 -0.42 -9.94 -16.42
CA PRO A 24 -0.72 -10.94 -15.39
C PRO A 24 0.22 -12.15 -15.40
N HIS A 25 0.78 -12.49 -16.57
CA HIS A 25 1.65 -13.66 -16.74
C HIS A 25 3.15 -13.32 -16.78
N VAL A 26 3.56 -12.12 -16.34
CA VAL A 26 4.98 -11.68 -16.41
C VAL A 26 5.92 -12.58 -15.59
N ASN A 27 5.42 -13.20 -14.53
CA ASN A 27 6.23 -14.06 -13.66
C ASN A 27 6.20 -15.53 -14.09
N ASP A 28 5.40 -15.89 -15.09
CA ASP A 28 5.36 -17.26 -15.58
C ASP A 28 6.66 -17.54 -16.34
N PRO A 29 7.31 -18.70 -16.15
CA PRO A 29 8.55 -19.06 -16.85
C PRO A 29 8.36 -19.12 -18.37
N GLU A 30 7.11 -19.17 -18.81
CA GLU A 30 6.69 -19.06 -20.21
C GLU A 30 6.90 -17.65 -20.79
N TYR A 31 7.22 -16.62 -20.02
CA TYR A 31 7.52 -15.28 -20.54
C TYR A 31 8.97 -14.88 -20.27
N ASP A 32 9.90 -15.55 -20.96
CA ASP A 32 11.34 -15.32 -20.89
C ASP A 32 11.91 -14.53 -22.10
N ILE A 33 13.23 -14.31 -22.12
CA ILE A 33 13.92 -13.61 -23.23
C ILE A 33 13.71 -14.35 -24.56
N ASN A 34 13.42 -15.65 -24.52
CA ASN A 34 13.24 -16.51 -25.68
C ASN A 34 11.77 -16.71 -26.11
N VAL A 35 10.83 -15.89 -25.63
CA VAL A 35 9.38 -16.00 -25.97
C VAL A 35 9.12 -16.11 -27.47
N PHE A 36 9.88 -15.39 -28.29
CA PHE A 36 9.72 -15.39 -29.76
C PHE A 36 10.91 -16.02 -30.51
N ASN A 37 11.77 -16.77 -29.82
CA ASN A 37 12.93 -17.41 -30.44
C ASN A 37 12.50 -18.71 -31.16
N PRO A 38 12.68 -18.82 -32.50
CA PRO A 38 12.30 -20.01 -33.26
C PRO A 38 13.07 -21.27 -32.87
N ARG A 39 14.27 -21.13 -32.30
CA ARG A 39 15.13 -22.27 -31.96
C ARG A 39 14.69 -22.98 -30.68
N THR A 40 14.07 -22.25 -29.77
CA THR A 40 13.70 -22.76 -28.44
C THR A 40 12.21 -23.03 -28.32
N ARG A 41 11.36 -22.38 -29.13
CA ARG A 41 9.90 -22.51 -29.04
C ARG A 41 9.24 -22.80 -30.38
N GLY A 42 8.25 -23.71 -30.34
CA GLY A 42 7.44 -24.05 -31.49
C GLY A 42 6.60 -22.88 -31.99
N LEU A 43 6.21 -22.91 -33.27
CA LEU A 43 5.34 -21.88 -33.86
C LEU A 43 4.01 -21.73 -33.11
N ARG A 44 3.45 -22.84 -32.61
CA ARG A 44 2.18 -22.85 -31.86
C ARG A 44 2.27 -22.05 -30.56
N ASP A 45 3.34 -22.23 -29.81
CA ASP A 45 3.54 -21.55 -28.51
C ASP A 45 3.82 -20.06 -28.74
N ARG A 46 4.67 -19.74 -29.72
CA ARG A 46 4.94 -18.35 -30.12
C ARG A 46 3.67 -17.64 -30.58
N ALA A 47 2.81 -18.32 -31.35
CA ALA A 47 1.55 -17.76 -31.80
C ALA A 47 0.56 -17.54 -30.64
N ARG A 48 0.55 -18.41 -29.63
CA ARG A 48 -0.25 -18.23 -28.42
C ARG A 48 0.27 -17.04 -27.61
N SER A 49 1.56 -16.98 -27.29
CA SER A 49 2.15 -15.86 -26.58
C SER A 49 1.93 -14.53 -27.31
N MET A 50 2.03 -14.54 -28.65
CA MET A 50 1.67 -13.38 -29.48
C MET A 50 0.22 -12.96 -29.26
N GLN A 51 -0.75 -13.87 -29.37
CA GLN A 51 -2.17 -13.57 -29.17
C GLN A 51 -2.44 -12.97 -27.78
N ASP A 52 -1.88 -13.58 -26.74
CA ASP A 52 -2.12 -13.14 -25.36
C ASP A 52 -1.52 -11.75 -25.10
N ILE A 53 -0.29 -11.51 -25.58
CA ILE A 53 0.39 -10.22 -25.46
C ILE A 53 -0.38 -9.14 -26.23
N PHE A 54 -0.74 -9.38 -27.49
CA PHE A 54 -1.44 -8.38 -28.29
C PHE A 54 -2.85 -8.09 -27.76
N TYR A 55 -3.60 -9.10 -27.35
CA TYR A 55 -4.91 -8.91 -26.75
C TYR A 55 -4.83 -8.05 -25.48
N PHE A 56 -3.84 -8.33 -24.61
CA PHE A 56 -3.59 -7.53 -23.42
C PHE A 56 -3.23 -6.07 -23.75
N LEU A 57 -2.30 -5.85 -24.70
CA LEU A 57 -1.86 -4.52 -25.08
C LEU A 57 -2.99 -3.68 -25.69
N VAL A 58 -3.83 -4.27 -26.56
CA VAL A 58 -5.05 -3.62 -27.05
C VAL A 58 -5.98 -3.27 -25.89
N GLY A 59 -6.11 -4.16 -24.89
CA GLY A 59 -6.86 -3.88 -23.67
C GLY A 59 -6.34 -2.69 -22.86
N LYS A 60 -5.03 -2.50 -22.81
CA LYS A 60 -4.41 -1.34 -22.14
C LYS A 60 -4.64 -0.03 -22.90
N ILE A 61 -4.62 -0.08 -24.24
CA ILE A 61 -4.84 1.10 -25.09
C ILE A 61 -6.31 1.53 -25.06
N GLU A 62 -7.25 0.61 -25.30
CA GLU A 62 -8.68 0.93 -25.43
C GLU A 62 -9.41 1.10 -24.08
N ARG A 63 -8.82 0.63 -22.97
CA ARG A 63 -9.33 0.66 -21.58
C ARG A 63 -10.69 -0.03 -21.33
N THR A 64 -11.42 -0.38 -22.39
CA THR A 64 -12.79 -0.93 -22.33
C THR A 64 -12.83 -2.33 -22.92
N LYS A 65 -13.16 -3.34 -22.11
CA LYS A 65 -13.25 -4.75 -22.57
C LYS A 65 -14.18 -4.94 -23.77
N ALA A 66 -15.30 -4.22 -23.82
CA ALA A 66 -16.25 -4.28 -24.94
C ALA A 66 -15.64 -3.80 -26.27
N ARG A 67 -14.74 -2.81 -26.24
CA ARG A 67 -14.04 -2.34 -27.44
C ARG A 67 -13.01 -3.36 -27.91
N VAL A 68 -12.27 -3.96 -26.98
CA VAL A 68 -11.31 -5.03 -27.30
C VAL A 68 -12.02 -6.21 -27.98
N GLN A 69 -13.17 -6.64 -27.46
CA GLN A 69 -13.97 -7.70 -28.07
C GLN A 69 -14.52 -7.31 -29.46
N LYS A 70 -14.83 -6.03 -29.68
CA LYS A 70 -15.25 -5.55 -31.00
C LYS A 70 -14.10 -5.56 -32.02
N ILE A 71 -12.87 -5.25 -31.58
CA ILE A 71 -11.68 -5.22 -32.44
C ILE A 71 -11.14 -6.64 -32.69
N LEU A 72 -11.11 -7.46 -31.65
CA LEU A 72 -10.58 -8.83 -31.64
C LEU A 72 -11.66 -9.82 -31.17
N PRO A 73 -12.73 -10.05 -31.96
CA PRO A 73 -13.86 -10.90 -31.56
C PRO A 73 -13.49 -12.39 -31.46
N SER A 74 -12.43 -12.80 -32.14
CA SER A 74 -12.00 -14.20 -32.25
C SER A 74 -11.10 -14.67 -31.10
N TYR A 75 -10.91 -13.86 -30.04
CA TYR A 75 -10.11 -14.22 -28.88
C TYR A 75 -10.98 -14.78 -27.74
N PRO A 76 -10.62 -15.90 -27.09
CA PRO A 76 -9.44 -16.74 -27.34
C PRO A 76 -9.56 -17.58 -28.61
N CYS A 77 -8.46 -17.72 -29.35
CA CYS A 77 -8.45 -18.45 -30.62
C CYS A 77 -8.40 -19.96 -30.38
N LEU A 78 -9.54 -20.65 -30.46
CA LEU A 78 -9.62 -22.10 -30.25
C LEU A 78 -9.39 -22.88 -31.55
N LYS A 79 -9.85 -22.36 -32.69
CA LYS A 79 -9.71 -23.01 -34.00
C LYS A 79 -8.63 -22.33 -34.85
N PRO A 80 -7.98 -23.04 -35.79
CA PRO A 80 -7.04 -22.42 -36.73
C PRO A 80 -7.66 -21.27 -37.53
N ALA A 81 -8.94 -21.37 -37.91
CA ALA A 81 -9.67 -20.29 -38.60
C ALA A 81 -9.85 -19.02 -37.73
N ASP A 82 -9.92 -19.18 -36.41
CA ASP A 82 -10.01 -18.05 -35.48
C ASP A 82 -8.67 -17.34 -35.41
N THR A 83 -7.55 -18.08 -35.48
CA THR A 83 -6.21 -17.49 -35.48
C THR A 83 -5.94 -16.63 -36.71
N THR A 84 -6.43 -17.03 -37.89
CA THR A 84 -6.25 -16.24 -39.13
C THR A 84 -7.13 -14.99 -39.10
N THR A 85 -8.35 -15.10 -38.58
CA THR A 85 -9.27 -13.97 -38.39
C THR A 85 -8.70 -12.95 -37.41
N PHE A 86 -8.17 -13.43 -36.26
CA PHE A 86 -7.49 -12.61 -35.26
C PHE A 86 -6.28 -11.88 -35.85
N ARG A 87 -5.42 -12.57 -36.61
CA ARG A 87 -4.24 -11.95 -37.25
C ARG A 87 -4.65 -10.88 -38.27
N ASN A 88 -5.72 -11.11 -39.03
CA ASN A 88 -6.22 -10.13 -40.01
C ASN A 88 -6.78 -8.88 -39.32
N SER A 89 -7.57 -9.03 -38.25
CA SER A 89 -8.12 -7.89 -37.51
C SER A 89 -7.02 -7.13 -36.77
N LEU A 90 -6.08 -7.85 -36.16
CA LEU A 90 -4.91 -7.27 -35.50
C LEU A 90 -4.03 -6.48 -36.48
N ALA A 91 -3.74 -7.03 -37.67
CA ALA A 91 -2.97 -6.33 -38.70
C ALA A 91 -3.62 -5.00 -39.08
N LYS A 92 -4.93 -5.01 -39.36
CA LYS A 92 -5.70 -3.80 -39.68
C LYS A 92 -5.68 -2.79 -38.53
N TYR A 93 -5.81 -3.27 -37.29
CA TYR A 93 -5.77 -2.40 -36.11
C TYR A 93 -4.40 -1.74 -35.93
N LEU A 94 -3.31 -2.51 -36.03
CA LEU A 94 -1.94 -2.00 -35.92
C LEU A 94 -1.61 -1.02 -37.04
N GLU A 95 -2.03 -1.29 -38.28
CA GLU A 95 -1.85 -0.37 -39.41
C GLU A 95 -2.58 0.95 -39.16
N ASN A 96 -3.84 0.89 -38.74
CA ASN A 96 -4.64 2.08 -38.43
C ASN A 96 -4.04 2.86 -37.25
N LEU A 97 -3.60 2.17 -36.20
CA LEU A 97 -2.96 2.79 -35.04
C LEU A 97 -1.64 3.47 -35.42
N ARG A 98 -0.84 2.84 -36.29
CA ARG A 98 0.36 3.44 -36.87
C ARG A 98 0.02 4.70 -37.67
N HIS A 99 -0.99 4.63 -38.54
CA HIS A 99 -1.43 5.80 -39.33
C HIS A 99 -1.89 6.95 -38.44
N GLN A 100 -2.72 6.68 -37.43
CA GLN A 100 -3.14 7.68 -36.45
C GLN A 100 -1.95 8.26 -35.69
N SER A 101 -1.04 7.41 -35.23
CA SER A 101 0.17 7.84 -34.50
C SER A 101 1.15 8.62 -35.35
N ILE A 102 1.07 8.59 -36.69
CA ILE A 102 1.93 9.40 -37.56
C ILE A 102 1.18 10.67 -38.01
N ALA A 103 -0.09 10.53 -38.40
CA ALA A 103 -0.92 11.61 -38.91
C ALA A 103 -1.29 12.65 -37.85
N SER A 104 -1.59 12.22 -36.61
CA SER A 104 -1.90 13.15 -35.51
C SER A 104 -0.77 14.15 -35.20
N PHE A 105 0.44 13.93 -35.70
CA PHE A 105 1.58 14.84 -35.55
C PHE A 105 1.87 15.68 -36.80
N ALA A 106 1.23 15.40 -37.94
CA ALA A 106 1.42 16.14 -39.19
C ALA A 106 0.44 17.32 -39.32
N ASP A 107 -0.79 17.19 -38.82
CA ASP A 107 -1.85 18.20 -38.98
C ASP A 107 -1.76 19.36 -37.98
N ALA A 108 -1.01 19.21 -36.89
CA ALA A 108 -0.69 20.30 -35.98
C ALA A 108 0.56 21.02 -36.50
N GLY A 109 0.40 22.09 -37.28
CA GLY A 109 1.49 22.92 -37.85
C GLY A 109 2.44 23.58 -36.83
N THR A 110 2.49 23.10 -35.60
CA THR A 110 3.48 23.43 -34.58
C THR A 110 4.54 22.32 -34.51
N PRO A 111 5.83 22.63 -34.65
CA PRO A 111 6.92 21.66 -34.57
C PRO A 111 7.12 21.22 -33.11
N THR A 112 6.16 20.47 -32.58
CA THR A 112 6.31 19.84 -31.27
C THR A 112 7.03 18.52 -31.45
N THR A 113 8.14 18.39 -30.73
CA THR A 113 9.18 17.36 -30.76
C THR A 113 8.72 15.94 -30.40
N ASN A 114 7.42 15.66 -30.38
CA ASN A 114 6.85 14.40 -29.89
C ASN A 114 6.23 13.56 -31.00
N VAL A 115 6.79 13.58 -32.22
CA VAL A 115 6.45 12.59 -33.25
C VAL A 115 6.55 11.19 -32.63
N ALA A 116 5.57 10.31 -32.86
CA ALA A 116 5.62 8.90 -32.44
C ALA A 116 6.71 8.14 -33.23
N TRP A 117 7.97 8.49 -32.96
CA TRP A 117 9.17 8.09 -33.66
C TRP A 117 9.34 6.57 -33.65
N TRP A 118 8.81 5.90 -32.62
CA TRP A 118 8.77 4.44 -32.54
C TRP A 118 7.97 3.78 -33.67
N TRP A 119 7.05 4.46 -34.35
CA TRP A 119 6.31 3.89 -35.49
C TRP A 119 6.94 4.16 -36.87
N ARG A 120 7.97 5.01 -36.95
CA ARG A 120 8.53 5.50 -38.22
C ARG A 120 9.07 4.37 -39.11
N ASP A 121 9.85 3.47 -38.51
CA ASP A 121 10.56 2.39 -39.22
C ASP A 121 9.90 1.01 -39.05
N VAL A 122 8.68 0.98 -38.51
CA VAL A 122 7.95 -0.27 -38.30
C VAL A 122 7.02 -0.54 -39.48
N VAL A 123 7.27 -1.66 -40.13
CA VAL A 123 6.42 -2.18 -41.20
C VAL A 123 5.46 -3.20 -40.61
N VAL A 124 4.16 -2.91 -40.67
CA VAL A 124 3.11 -3.85 -40.26
C VAL A 124 2.73 -4.66 -41.50
N ARG A 125 2.89 -5.98 -41.43
CA ARG A 125 2.52 -6.92 -42.51
C ARG A 125 1.92 -8.17 -41.89
N LYS A 126 0.89 -8.71 -42.54
CA LYS A 126 0.24 -9.95 -42.12
C LYS A 126 1.22 -11.11 -42.00
N SER A 127 2.17 -11.25 -42.93
CA SER A 127 3.18 -12.32 -42.91
C SER A 127 4.07 -12.31 -41.66
N LEU A 128 4.34 -11.13 -41.08
CA LEU A 128 5.12 -11.00 -39.84
C LEU A 128 4.34 -11.56 -38.63
N LEU A 129 3.02 -11.32 -38.58
CA LEU A 129 2.14 -11.88 -37.54
C LEU A 129 1.94 -13.39 -37.72
N GLU A 130 2.11 -13.92 -38.93
CA GLU A 130 2.01 -15.35 -39.18
C GLU A 130 3.25 -16.11 -38.71
N GLN A 131 4.43 -15.56 -38.96
CA GLN A 131 5.72 -16.15 -38.59
C GLN A 131 6.04 -15.99 -37.09
N CYS A 132 5.55 -14.90 -36.45
CA CYS A 132 5.81 -14.60 -35.02
C CYS A 132 7.31 -14.65 -34.66
N GLU A 133 8.16 -14.17 -35.57
CA GLU A 133 9.60 -14.35 -35.45
C GLU A 133 10.41 -13.24 -36.13
N GLY A 134 11.67 -13.14 -35.71
CA GLY A 134 12.63 -12.22 -36.29
C GLY A 134 12.55 -10.80 -35.73
N GLU A 135 13.56 -10.01 -36.08
CA GLU A 135 13.76 -8.68 -35.53
C GLU A 135 12.63 -7.71 -35.91
N LYS A 136 12.12 -7.80 -37.15
CA LYS A 136 11.03 -6.93 -37.63
C LYS A 136 9.74 -7.13 -36.83
N PHE A 137 9.40 -8.37 -36.53
CA PHE A 137 8.27 -8.70 -35.66
C PHE A 137 8.51 -8.15 -34.25
N MET A 138 9.67 -8.40 -33.66
CA MET A 138 10.00 -7.91 -32.32
C MET A 138 9.95 -6.39 -32.22
N ARG A 139 10.49 -5.66 -33.20
CA ARG A 139 10.39 -4.20 -33.27
C ARG A 139 8.93 -3.75 -33.27
N MET A 140 8.07 -4.41 -34.05
CA MET A 140 6.63 -4.10 -34.07
C MET A 140 5.97 -4.31 -32.70
N VAL A 141 6.23 -5.43 -32.02
CA VAL A 141 5.67 -5.70 -30.68
C VAL A 141 6.18 -4.67 -29.66
N VAL A 142 7.48 -4.35 -29.69
CA VAL A 142 8.08 -3.34 -28.83
C VAL A 142 7.45 -1.97 -29.06
N CYS A 143 7.30 -1.54 -30.31
CA CYS A 143 6.68 -0.26 -30.63
C CYS A 143 5.21 -0.19 -30.22
N PHE A 144 4.49 -1.31 -30.33
CA PHE A 144 3.11 -1.41 -29.85
C PHE A 144 3.03 -1.33 -28.31
N SER A 145 3.92 -2.03 -27.59
CA SER A 145 3.99 -1.94 -26.13
C SER A 145 4.44 -0.55 -25.63
N ALA A 146 5.35 0.11 -26.35
CA ALA A 146 5.75 1.49 -26.09
C ALA A 146 4.58 2.46 -26.28
N HIS A 147 3.76 2.25 -27.32
CA HIS A 147 2.55 3.03 -27.53
C HIS A 147 1.54 2.80 -26.39
N ALA A 148 1.35 1.55 -25.94
CA ALA A 148 0.49 1.25 -24.80
C ALA A 148 0.98 1.92 -23.49
N LEU A 149 2.29 1.92 -23.25
CA LEU A 149 2.90 2.65 -22.15
C LEU A 149 2.67 4.15 -22.25
N PHE A 150 2.86 4.73 -23.44
CA PHE A 150 2.61 6.14 -23.68
C PHE A 150 1.15 6.49 -23.37
N VAL A 151 0.19 5.71 -23.88
CA VAL A 151 -1.25 5.91 -23.59
C VAL A 151 -1.56 5.78 -22.10
N ALA A 152 -0.90 4.86 -21.39
CA ALA A 152 -1.04 4.70 -19.95
C ALA A 152 -0.46 5.90 -19.17
N VAL A 153 0.70 6.41 -19.58
CA VAL A 153 1.35 7.59 -18.98
C VAL A 153 0.59 8.88 -19.32
N SER A 154 0.09 9.03 -20.55
CA SER A 154 -0.78 10.15 -20.94
C SER A 154 -2.12 10.09 -20.23
N ALA A 155 -2.62 8.91 -19.83
CA ALA A 155 -3.76 8.80 -18.91
C ALA A 155 -3.45 9.45 -17.55
N ILE A 156 -2.20 9.31 -17.12
CA ILE A 156 -1.67 9.84 -15.87
C ILE A 156 -1.27 11.32 -16.04
N SER A 157 -1.39 11.88 -17.26
CA SER A 157 -0.97 13.25 -17.62
C SER A 157 -1.37 14.26 -16.55
N VAL A 158 -0.35 14.57 -15.75
CA VAL A 158 -0.13 15.85 -15.11
C VAL A 158 -0.17 16.86 -16.25
N THR A 159 -1.31 17.53 -16.39
CA THR A 159 -1.64 18.54 -17.42
C THR A 159 -0.74 19.78 -17.37
N SER A 160 0.29 19.80 -16.54
CA SER A 160 1.18 20.93 -16.42
C SER A 160 2.59 20.56 -16.82
N ASN A 161 3.06 21.26 -17.84
CA ASN A 161 4.49 21.39 -18.17
C ASN A 161 5.25 22.19 -17.09
N ASN A 162 4.69 22.36 -15.88
CA ASN A 162 5.25 23.13 -14.81
C ASN A 162 5.95 22.19 -13.82
N ILE A 163 7.27 22.22 -13.83
CA ILE A 163 8.15 21.37 -13.01
C ILE A 163 7.80 21.45 -11.52
N ALA A 164 7.31 22.61 -11.05
CA ALA A 164 6.87 22.84 -9.68
C ALA A 164 5.59 22.05 -9.30
N GLU A 165 4.68 21.82 -10.24
CA GLU A 165 3.48 21.02 -9.97
C GLU A 165 3.80 19.51 -10.07
N LEU A 166 4.74 19.15 -10.95
CA LEU A 166 5.24 17.78 -11.06
C LEU A 166 5.96 17.34 -9.77
N SER A 167 6.76 18.22 -9.15
CA SER A 167 7.43 17.93 -7.88
C SER A 167 6.44 17.73 -6.74
N GLY A 168 5.37 18.52 -6.66
CA GLY A 168 4.29 18.35 -5.68
C GLY A 168 3.50 17.05 -5.86
N LYS A 169 3.18 16.68 -7.11
CA LYS A 169 2.50 15.39 -7.41
C LYS A 169 3.42 14.19 -7.18
N TYR A 170 4.72 14.33 -7.47
CA TYR A 170 5.69 13.29 -7.16
C TYR A 170 5.84 13.11 -5.65
N ALA A 171 5.97 14.20 -4.88
CA ALA A 171 6.07 14.15 -3.43
C ALA A 171 4.83 13.48 -2.79
N SER A 172 3.63 13.88 -3.19
CA SER A 172 2.39 13.28 -2.66
C SER A 172 2.26 11.80 -3.03
N ARG A 173 2.64 11.41 -4.26
CA ARG A 173 2.65 10.00 -4.67
C ARG A 173 3.71 9.20 -3.92
N LEU A 174 4.89 9.79 -3.68
CA LEU A 174 5.95 9.18 -2.87
C LEU A 174 5.50 8.99 -1.43
N GLU A 175 4.80 9.95 -0.83
CA GLU A 175 4.21 9.84 0.50
C GLU A 175 3.15 8.75 0.57
N CYS A 176 2.26 8.66 -0.42
CA CYS A 176 1.28 7.59 -0.52
C CYS A 176 1.95 6.21 -0.62
N MET A 177 3.01 6.09 -1.41
CA MET A 177 3.79 4.86 -1.52
C MET A 177 4.53 4.52 -0.21
N LYS A 178 5.11 5.52 0.47
CA LYS A 178 5.73 5.34 1.79
C LYS A 178 4.71 4.89 2.84
N TYR A 179 3.52 5.50 2.86
CA TYR A 179 2.43 5.10 3.75
C TYR A 179 2.01 3.66 3.51
N THR A 180 1.82 3.29 2.23
CA THR A 180 1.48 1.93 1.81
C THR A 180 2.55 0.95 2.26
N ARG A 181 3.83 1.24 2.00
CA ARG A 181 4.98 0.46 2.48
C ARG A 181 4.96 0.29 4.00
N ASN A 182 4.71 1.35 4.76
CA ASN A 182 4.61 1.27 6.22
C ASN A 182 3.41 0.42 6.68
N GLY A 183 2.32 0.42 5.92
CA GLY A 183 1.20 -0.51 6.10
C GLY A 183 1.64 -1.96 5.96
N TRP A 184 2.36 -2.30 4.88
CA TRP A 184 2.91 -3.64 4.66
C TRP A 184 3.90 -4.06 5.75
N VAL A 185 4.78 -3.15 6.18
CA VAL A 185 5.75 -3.41 7.26
C VAL A 185 5.02 -3.75 8.57
N ARG A 186 3.97 -2.98 8.92
CA ARG A 186 3.15 -3.25 10.12
C ARG A 186 2.39 -4.58 10.01
N ALA A 187 1.79 -4.86 8.85
CA ALA A 187 1.13 -6.14 8.61
C ALA A 187 2.12 -7.31 8.75
N GLY A 188 3.32 -7.17 8.17
CA GLY A 188 4.40 -8.15 8.28
C GLY A 188 4.87 -8.36 9.72
N SER A 189 5.02 -7.29 10.51
CA SER A 189 5.43 -7.42 11.92
C SER A 189 4.37 -8.15 12.76
N VAL A 190 3.09 -7.89 12.52
CA VAL A 190 1.98 -8.59 13.21
C VAL A 190 1.97 -10.08 12.86
N LEU A 191 2.17 -10.43 11.58
CA LEU A 191 2.26 -11.84 11.18
C LEU A 191 3.47 -12.56 11.79
N LEU A 192 4.63 -11.88 11.86
CA LEU A 192 5.81 -12.42 12.53
C LEU A 192 5.58 -12.62 14.03
N GLN A 193 4.91 -11.68 14.70
CA GLN A 193 4.54 -11.82 16.11
C GLN A 193 3.62 -13.03 16.30
N ARG A 194 2.54 -13.14 15.51
CA ARG A 194 1.63 -14.29 15.55
C ARG A 194 2.36 -15.62 15.32
N ARG A 195 3.33 -15.66 14.41
CA ARG A 195 4.16 -16.86 14.19
C ARG A 195 4.94 -17.25 15.45
N ARG A 196 5.50 -16.30 16.18
CA ARG A 196 6.20 -16.56 17.46
C ARG A 196 5.25 -16.96 18.57
N ASP A 197 4.08 -16.35 18.63
CA ASP A 197 3.06 -16.70 19.63
C ASP A 197 2.58 -18.14 19.41
N LEU A 198 2.36 -18.53 18.14
CA LEU A 198 2.02 -19.90 17.77
C LEU A 198 3.15 -20.89 18.03
N SER A 199 4.41 -20.52 17.80
CA SER A 199 5.54 -21.40 18.14
C SER A 199 5.65 -21.59 19.65
N THR A 200 5.48 -20.52 20.43
CA THR A 200 5.48 -20.57 21.89
C THR A 200 4.33 -21.43 22.42
N LEU A 201 3.14 -21.30 21.83
CA LEU A 201 1.98 -22.13 22.19
C LEU A 201 2.22 -23.60 21.84
N ARG A 202 2.83 -23.88 20.69
CA ARG A 202 3.22 -25.24 20.29
C ARG A 202 4.26 -25.83 21.26
N ASP A 203 5.28 -25.06 21.60
CA ASP A 203 6.32 -25.50 22.54
C ASP A 203 5.75 -25.76 23.94
N ASN A 204 4.81 -24.91 24.38
CA ASN A 204 4.09 -25.10 25.65
C ASN A 204 3.21 -26.34 25.63
N LEU A 205 2.53 -26.64 24.52
CA LEU A 205 1.74 -27.86 24.37
C LEU A 205 2.60 -29.12 24.39
N VAL A 206 3.83 -29.06 23.85
CA VAL A 206 4.77 -30.18 23.86
C VAL A 206 5.44 -30.36 25.23
N ARG A 207 5.75 -29.26 25.93
CA ARG A 207 6.48 -29.28 27.19
C ARG A 207 5.61 -29.48 28.43
N GLN A 208 4.32 -29.13 28.37
CA GLN A 208 3.46 -29.33 29.53
C GLN A 208 3.24 -30.85 29.73
N PRO A 209 3.63 -31.41 30.89
CA PRO A 209 3.14 -32.73 31.27
C PRO A 209 1.62 -32.68 31.25
N ILE A 210 0.96 -33.80 30.91
CA ILE A 210 -0.50 -33.92 30.78
C ILE A 210 -1.15 -33.68 32.16
N VAL A 211 -1.17 -32.43 32.61
CA VAL A 211 -1.95 -32.00 33.75
C VAL A 211 -3.37 -31.92 33.23
N PRO A 212 -4.30 -32.72 33.76
CA PRO A 212 -5.68 -32.70 33.30
C PRO A 212 -6.19 -31.27 33.44
N SER A 213 -6.66 -30.70 32.32
CA SER A 213 -7.21 -29.35 32.34
C SER A 213 -8.31 -29.26 33.40
N LYS A 214 -8.47 -28.10 34.05
CA LYS A 214 -9.59 -27.87 34.99
C LYS A 214 -10.96 -28.08 34.35
N TYR A 215 -11.00 -28.16 33.02
CA TYR A 215 -12.19 -28.37 32.20
C TYR A 215 -12.30 -29.80 31.66
N ARG A 216 -11.49 -30.77 32.12
CA ARG A 216 -11.53 -32.16 31.62
C ARG A 216 -12.90 -32.82 31.85
N SER A 217 -13.64 -32.40 32.86
CA SER A 217 -15.00 -32.86 33.15
C SER A 217 -16.07 -32.26 32.24
N LEU A 218 -15.74 -31.21 31.46
CA LEU A 218 -16.65 -30.55 30.55
C LEU A 218 -16.45 -31.09 29.13
N SER A 219 -17.54 -31.47 28.48
CA SER A 219 -17.51 -31.84 27.07
C SER A 219 -17.07 -30.64 26.22
N THR A 220 -16.36 -30.91 25.12
CA THR A 220 -15.98 -29.90 24.13
C THR A 220 -17.20 -29.11 23.64
N SER A 221 -18.35 -29.76 23.45
CA SER A 221 -19.61 -29.10 23.09
C SER A 221 -20.06 -28.05 24.12
N ARG A 222 -19.87 -28.32 25.42
CA ARG A 222 -20.26 -27.40 26.49
C ARG A 222 -19.28 -26.23 26.64
N LEU A 223 -18.00 -26.45 26.34
CA LEU A 223 -17.01 -25.36 26.28
C LEU A 223 -17.27 -24.43 25.09
N VAL A 224 -17.61 -24.97 23.93
CA VAL A 224 -18.02 -24.18 22.76
C VAL A 224 -19.28 -23.38 23.07
N ALA A 225 -20.31 -24.00 23.67
CA ALA A 225 -21.51 -23.30 24.07
C ALA A 225 -21.26 -22.17 25.10
N LEU A 226 -20.29 -22.36 26.02
CA LEU A 226 -19.91 -21.34 27.00
C LEU A 226 -19.12 -20.20 26.34
N LEU A 227 -18.25 -20.50 25.38
CA LEU A 227 -17.58 -19.51 24.54
C LEU A 227 -18.62 -18.66 23.79
N ASP A 228 -19.56 -19.30 23.09
CA ASP A 228 -20.59 -18.62 22.31
C ASP A 228 -21.54 -17.80 23.20
N SER A 229 -21.83 -18.28 24.41
CA SER A 229 -22.58 -17.52 25.41
C SER A 229 -21.81 -16.28 25.85
N LYS A 230 -20.52 -16.41 26.13
CA LYS A 230 -19.68 -15.27 26.56
C LYS A 230 -19.43 -14.28 25.44
N GLU A 231 -19.28 -14.75 24.21
CA GLU A 231 -19.19 -13.88 23.04
C GLU A 231 -20.47 -13.07 22.87
N ARG A 232 -21.65 -13.68 23.06
CA ARG A 232 -22.94 -12.98 23.06
C ARG A 232 -23.06 -11.98 24.21
N ASP A 233 -22.66 -12.35 25.42
CA ASP A 233 -22.66 -11.44 26.58
C ASP A 233 -21.80 -10.19 26.31
N VAL A 234 -20.60 -10.40 25.73
CA VAL A 234 -19.67 -9.34 25.39
C VAL A 234 -20.23 -8.46 24.26
N LYS A 235 -20.82 -9.05 23.22
CA LYS A 235 -21.50 -8.31 22.14
C LYS A 235 -22.73 -7.53 22.63
N HIS A 236 -23.41 -7.99 23.68
CA HIS A 236 -24.55 -7.30 24.26
C HIS A 236 -24.17 -6.16 25.21
N THR A 237 -23.06 -6.30 25.94
CA THR A 237 -22.61 -5.29 26.92
C THR A 237 -21.76 -4.19 26.28
N TRP A 238 -21.04 -4.50 25.21
CA TRP A 238 -20.26 -3.52 24.47
C TRP A 238 -21.03 -3.08 23.24
N THR A 239 -21.13 -1.78 23.01
CA THR A 239 -21.65 -1.31 21.73
C THR A 239 -20.76 -1.86 20.62
N ASN A 240 -21.36 -2.45 19.58
CA ASN A 240 -20.63 -3.16 18.51
C ASN A 240 -19.43 -2.35 17.99
N ARG A 241 -19.55 -1.02 17.89
CA ARG A 241 -18.47 -0.13 17.46
C ARG A 241 -17.27 -0.05 18.41
N ALA A 242 -17.48 -0.01 19.72
CA ALA A 242 -16.39 0.07 20.69
C ALA A 242 -15.61 -1.24 20.76
N LEU A 243 -16.33 -2.36 20.69
CA LEU A 243 -15.71 -3.69 20.60
C LEU A 243 -14.95 -3.87 19.29
N GLU A 244 -15.53 -3.47 18.16
CA GLU A 244 -14.87 -3.53 16.85
C GLU A 244 -13.60 -2.69 16.82
N PHE A 245 -13.64 -1.48 17.39
CA PHE A 245 -12.47 -0.61 17.50
C PHE A 245 -11.38 -1.23 18.39
N LEU A 246 -11.73 -1.88 19.50
CA LEU A 246 -10.75 -2.56 20.35
C LEU A 246 -10.21 -3.85 19.73
N LEU A 247 -11.05 -4.59 18.99
CA LEU A 247 -10.63 -5.78 18.23
C LEU A 247 -9.73 -5.40 17.04
N GLU A 248 -9.93 -4.21 16.48
CA GLU A 248 -9.07 -3.62 15.44
C GLU A 248 -7.76 -3.09 16.03
N LEU A 249 -7.79 -2.41 17.18
CA LEU A 249 -6.60 -1.98 17.92
C LEU A 249 -5.73 -3.14 18.41
N SER A 250 -6.36 -4.23 18.85
CA SER A 250 -5.65 -5.47 19.25
C SER A 250 -5.20 -6.30 18.04
N GLY A 251 -5.53 -5.88 16.81
CA GLY A 251 -5.15 -6.57 15.59
C GLY A 251 -5.77 -7.96 15.46
N LEU A 252 -6.83 -8.27 16.20
CA LEU A 252 -7.54 -9.56 16.14
C LEU A 252 -8.52 -9.61 14.97
N LYS A 253 -9.09 -8.46 14.57
CA LYS A 253 -9.93 -8.34 13.39
C LYS A 253 -9.08 -7.96 12.17
N MET A 254 -8.81 -8.94 11.30
CA MET A 254 -8.24 -8.69 9.97
C MET A 254 -9.39 -8.28 9.02
N SER A 255 -9.89 -7.05 9.15
CA SER A 255 -10.74 -6.48 8.11
C SER A 255 -9.84 -6.05 6.94
N PRO A 256 -10.09 -6.51 5.70
CA PRO A 256 -9.30 -6.13 4.53
C PRO A 256 -9.50 -4.66 4.12
N THR A 257 -10.36 -3.93 4.81
CA THR A 257 -10.60 -2.51 4.54
C THR A 257 -10.65 -1.75 5.85
N LEU A 258 -9.51 -1.17 6.25
CA LEU A 258 -9.52 0.14 6.88
C LEU A 258 -10.08 1.11 5.84
N SER A 259 -11.40 1.10 5.67
CA SER A 259 -12.07 2.07 4.82
C SER A 259 -11.80 3.42 5.44
N LEU A 260 -11.00 4.26 4.78
CA LEU A 260 -10.79 5.66 5.17
C LEU A 260 -12.12 6.40 5.42
N SER A 261 -13.23 5.89 4.86
CA SER A 261 -14.60 6.28 5.15
C SER A 261 -15.00 6.17 6.62
N SER A 262 -14.54 5.15 7.35
CA SER A 262 -14.90 4.96 8.76
C SER A 262 -14.20 5.98 9.67
N LEU A 263 -12.94 6.29 9.37
CA LEU A 263 -12.19 7.36 10.05
C LEU A 263 -12.71 8.74 9.65
N SER A 264 -13.05 8.97 8.38
CA SER A 264 -13.65 10.22 7.95
C SER A 264 -15.05 10.40 8.54
N THR A 265 -15.84 9.35 8.72
CA THR A 265 -17.15 9.43 9.39
C THR A 265 -16.99 9.81 10.86
N ILE A 266 -15.97 9.30 11.56
CA ILE A 266 -15.66 9.68 12.94
C ILE A 266 -15.24 11.15 13.02
N ILE A 267 -14.33 11.58 12.13
CA ILE A 267 -13.90 12.98 12.02
C ILE A 267 -15.08 13.89 11.64
N SER A 268 -15.94 13.48 10.71
CA SER A 268 -17.15 14.21 10.29
C SER A 268 -18.22 14.26 11.39
N THR A 269 -18.36 13.23 12.24
CA THR A 269 -19.25 13.31 13.42
C THR A 269 -18.72 14.28 14.47
N THR A 270 -17.39 14.37 14.65
CA THR A 270 -16.80 15.40 15.51
C THR A 270 -16.86 16.80 14.90
N ALA A 271 -16.75 16.92 13.57
CA ALA A 271 -16.83 18.18 12.85
C ALA A 271 -18.26 18.73 12.75
N THR A 272 -19.27 17.87 12.61
CA THR A 272 -20.70 18.27 12.60
C THR A 272 -21.21 18.68 13.98
N LEU A 273 -20.69 18.07 15.05
CA LEU A 273 -20.88 18.57 16.42
C LEU A 273 -20.22 19.95 16.64
N ARG A 274 -19.09 20.22 15.96
CA ARG A 274 -18.44 21.55 15.96
C ARG A 274 -19.16 22.58 15.08
N GLN A 275 -19.71 22.18 13.94
CA GLN A 275 -20.40 23.06 13.00
C GLN A 275 -21.79 23.49 13.48
N ARG A 276 -22.45 22.71 14.34
CA ARG A 276 -23.69 23.16 14.99
C ARG A 276 -23.43 24.23 16.07
N ALA A 277 -22.19 24.37 16.53
CA ALA A 277 -21.75 25.38 17.49
C ALA A 277 -21.18 26.66 16.84
N SER A 278 -21.05 26.72 15.50
CA SER A 278 -20.39 27.84 14.80
C SER A 278 -21.34 28.88 14.18
N ASN A 279 -22.66 28.75 14.34
CA ASN A 279 -23.64 29.72 13.82
C ASN A 279 -24.26 30.64 14.88
N SER A 280 -23.71 30.65 16.10
CA SER A 280 -24.03 31.66 17.13
C SER A 280 -22.75 32.40 17.50
N SER A 281 -22.80 33.73 17.46
CA SER A 281 -21.68 34.58 17.91
C SER A 281 -21.30 34.24 19.36
N PRO A 282 -20.03 34.45 19.77
CA PRO A 282 -19.57 34.05 21.09
C PRO A 282 -20.19 34.98 22.13
N GLN A 283 -21.31 34.55 22.71
CA GLN A 283 -21.77 35.13 23.96
C GLN A 283 -20.79 34.65 25.04
N VAL A 284 -20.01 35.59 25.58
CA VAL A 284 -19.14 35.35 26.73
C VAL A 284 -20.04 34.95 27.89
N LEU A 285 -20.21 33.65 28.08
CA LEU A 285 -20.82 33.11 29.28
C LEU A 285 -19.84 33.35 30.45
N PRO A 286 -20.33 33.85 31.60
CA PRO A 286 -19.48 34.07 32.75
C PRO A 286 -18.91 32.75 33.22
N VAL A 287 -17.58 32.69 33.31
CA VAL A 287 -16.72 31.56 33.73
C VAL A 287 -16.95 31.14 35.20
N VAL A 288 -18.06 31.55 35.82
CA VAL A 288 -18.35 31.33 37.24
C VAL A 288 -19.10 30.00 37.49
N ALA A 289 -19.73 29.39 36.48
CA ALA A 289 -20.55 28.18 36.69
C ALA A 289 -19.76 26.87 36.82
N ALA A 290 -18.46 26.85 36.49
CA ALA A 290 -17.62 25.65 36.62
C ALA A 290 -17.13 25.37 38.06
N HIS A 291 -17.35 26.30 39.00
CA HIS A 291 -16.86 26.17 40.38
C HIS A 291 -17.92 25.71 41.41
N HIS A 292 -19.13 25.31 40.99
CA HIS A 292 -20.15 24.87 41.94
C HIS A 292 -20.17 23.33 42.13
N LEU A 293 -19.25 22.85 42.97
CA LEU A 293 -19.11 21.44 43.43
C LEU A 293 -20.41 20.82 44.00
N SER A 294 -21.40 21.62 44.40
CA SER A 294 -22.68 21.15 44.92
C SER A 294 -23.60 20.54 43.86
N ASN A 295 -23.43 20.86 42.57
CA ASN A 295 -24.23 20.25 41.50
C ASN A 295 -23.65 18.90 41.01
N LEU A 296 -22.33 18.68 41.15
CA LEU A 296 -21.70 17.38 40.92
C LEU A 296 -22.09 16.34 42.00
N ARG A 297 -22.43 16.76 43.22
CA ARG A 297 -22.97 15.86 44.24
C ARG A 297 -24.36 15.33 43.90
N LYS A 298 -25.14 16.03 43.07
CA LYS A 298 -26.46 15.56 42.60
C LYS A 298 -26.36 14.45 41.56
N LEU A 299 -25.21 14.28 40.91
CA LEU A 299 -24.92 13.20 39.95
C LEU A 299 -24.42 11.90 40.63
N LYS A 300 -24.29 11.87 41.96
CA LYS A 300 -24.02 10.64 42.73
C LYS A 300 -25.25 9.74 42.94
N ARG A 301 -26.36 9.97 42.23
CA ARG A 301 -27.44 8.98 42.21
C ARG A 301 -27.03 7.83 41.27
N PRO A 302 -26.94 6.59 41.77
CA PRO A 302 -26.56 5.45 40.95
C PRO A 302 -27.58 5.26 39.81
N ILE A 303 -27.06 5.18 38.58
CA ILE A 303 -27.86 4.99 37.35
C ILE A 303 -28.35 3.52 37.22
N LEU A 304 -27.93 2.65 38.14
CA LEU A 304 -28.44 1.29 38.27
C LEU A 304 -29.56 1.27 39.31
N GLY A 305 -30.80 1.26 38.84
CA GLY A 305 -31.97 1.04 39.67
C GLY A 305 -31.93 -0.35 40.32
N SER A 306 -31.66 -0.40 41.63
CA SER A 306 -32.08 -1.52 42.44
C SER A 306 -33.60 -1.44 42.59
N LYS A 307 -34.33 -2.31 41.87
CA LYS A 307 -35.66 -2.68 42.31
C LYS A 307 -35.50 -3.46 43.62
N THR A 308 -35.88 -2.87 44.72
CA THR A 308 -36.20 -3.60 45.95
C THR A 308 -37.65 -3.30 46.31
N PRO A 309 -38.43 -4.33 46.68
CA PRO A 309 -39.76 -4.14 47.23
C PRO A 309 -39.65 -3.54 48.64
N GLU A 310 -40.78 -2.98 49.09
CA GLU A 310 -41.04 -2.37 50.38
C GLU A 310 -40.50 -3.18 51.56
N SER A 311 -39.84 -2.50 52.52
CA SER A 311 -40.25 -2.48 53.92
C SER A 311 -39.25 -1.68 54.77
N ASP A 312 -39.79 -0.85 55.66
CA ASP A 312 -39.12 -0.06 56.68
C ASP A 312 -38.08 -0.84 57.49
N THR A 313 -36.93 -0.21 57.79
CA THR A 313 -36.39 -0.09 59.16
C THR A 313 -35.09 0.72 59.22
N VAL A 314 -34.92 1.31 60.40
CA VAL A 314 -33.93 2.28 60.87
C VAL A 314 -32.48 1.76 60.81
N VAL A 315 -31.50 2.70 60.74
CA VAL A 315 -30.18 2.73 61.45
C VAL A 315 -28.89 2.91 60.58
N LYS A 316 -28.08 3.88 61.03
CA LYS A 316 -26.61 4.10 60.92
C LYS A 316 -25.99 4.57 59.60
N THR A 317 -25.71 5.89 59.61
CA THR A 317 -24.52 6.54 59.05
C THR A 317 -23.26 5.69 59.21
N THR A 318 -22.75 5.15 58.10
CA THR A 318 -21.40 4.58 58.03
C THR A 318 -20.54 5.52 57.21
N THR A 319 -19.56 6.10 57.88
CA THR A 319 -18.49 6.94 57.34
C THR A 319 -17.72 6.20 56.25
N LEU A 320 -17.76 6.73 55.03
CA LEU A 320 -16.94 6.27 53.91
C LEU A 320 -15.45 6.46 54.25
N ALA A 321 -14.70 5.36 54.14
CA ALA A 321 -13.32 5.20 54.55
C ALA A 321 -12.33 6.14 53.82
N PRO A 322 -11.23 6.54 54.49
CA PRO A 322 -10.20 7.49 54.00
C PRO A 322 -9.38 7.01 52.77
N HIS A 323 -9.54 5.76 52.33
CA HIS A 323 -8.82 5.22 51.17
C HIS A 323 -9.35 5.71 49.82
N VAL A 324 -10.64 6.07 49.72
CA VAL A 324 -11.24 6.53 48.45
C VAL A 324 -10.82 7.97 48.13
N SER A 325 -10.61 8.80 49.16
CA SER A 325 -10.06 10.15 48.97
C SER A 325 -8.60 10.12 48.51
N ALA A 326 -7.79 9.18 49.00
CA ALA A 326 -6.38 9.05 48.62
C ALA A 326 -6.19 8.64 47.14
N ILE A 327 -7.04 7.73 46.65
CA ILE A 327 -7.00 7.29 45.24
C ILE A 327 -7.44 8.45 44.32
N LEU A 328 -8.47 9.21 44.70
CA LEU A 328 -8.94 10.35 43.88
C LEU A 328 -7.94 11.51 43.85
N THR A 329 -7.19 11.75 44.94
CA THR A 329 -6.09 12.74 44.93
C THR A 329 -4.94 12.31 44.03
N GLU A 330 -4.61 11.01 43.99
CA GLU A 330 -3.52 10.50 43.15
C GLU A 330 -3.85 10.63 41.64
N TYR A 331 -5.12 10.40 41.25
CA TYR A 331 -5.58 10.65 39.89
C TYR A 331 -5.55 12.14 39.52
N HIS A 332 -5.92 13.03 40.44
CA HIS A 332 -5.88 14.46 40.21
C HIS A 332 -4.44 14.98 40.05
N ASP A 333 -3.52 14.51 40.89
CA ASP A 333 -2.10 14.86 40.79
C ASP A 333 -1.45 14.28 39.52
N ALA A 334 -1.91 13.13 39.03
CA ALA A 334 -1.46 12.59 37.76
C ALA A 334 -1.93 13.45 36.57
N GLU A 335 -3.16 13.95 36.62
CA GLU A 335 -3.73 14.83 35.59
C GLU A 335 -3.03 16.20 35.56
N VAL A 336 -2.79 16.81 36.73
CA VAL A 336 -2.03 18.07 36.84
C VAL A 336 -0.61 17.91 36.28
N ARG A 337 0.08 16.80 36.61
CA ARG A 337 1.41 16.50 36.05
C ARG A 337 1.37 16.28 34.53
N MET A 338 0.34 15.65 34.01
CA MET A 338 0.16 15.47 32.57
C MET A 338 0.00 16.82 31.85
N HIS A 339 -0.81 17.73 32.40
CA HIS A 339 -0.98 19.08 31.84
C HIS A 339 0.31 19.90 31.89
N GLN A 340 1.04 19.88 33.00
CA GLN A 340 2.34 20.54 33.11
C GLN A 340 3.36 19.98 32.09
N ASN A 341 3.36 18.66 31.88
CA ASN A 341 4.23 18.03 30.90
C ASN A 341 3.87 18.45 29.46
N LEU A 342 2.57 18.54 29.13
CA LEU A 342 2.11 19.01 27.82
C LEU A 342 2.47 20.48 27.56
N ASP A 343 2.31 21.35 28.56
CA ASP A 343 2.72 22.76 28.45
C ASP A 343 4.24 22.89 28.31
N SER A 344 5.01 22.07 29.03
CA SER A 344 6.47 22.03 28.87
C SER A 344 6.90 21.54 27.48
N ALA A 345 6.17 20.58 26.90
CA ALA A 345 6.42 20.08 25.56
C ALA A 345 6.09 21.13 24.49
N LEU A 346 4.96 21.84 24.64
CA LEU A 346 4.55 22.92 23.73
C LEU A 346 5.54 24.09 23.76
N THR A 347 6.00 24.51 24.94
CA THR A 347 7.01 25.57 25.06
C THR A 347 8.36 25.14 24.48
N THR A 348 8.73 23.86 24.59
CA THR A 348 9.95 23.32 23.98
C THR A 348 9.86 23.27 22.46
N ILE A 349 8.70 22.89 21.91
CA ILE A 349 8.46 22.88 20.46
C ILE A 349 8.50 24.30 19.90
N ASN A 350 7.85 25.26 20.57
CA ASN A 350 7.83 26.65 20.13
C ASN A 350 9.24 27.27 20.16
N ARG A 351 10.03 27.01 21.21
CA ARG A 351 11.46 27.41 21.25
C ARG A 351 12.29 26.78 20.13
N GLY A 352 12.01 25.52 19.80
CA GLY A 352 12.64 24.85 18.66
C GLY A 352 12.29 25.57 17.35
N HIS A 353 11.03 25.94 17.17
CA HIS A 353 10.57 26.64 15.98
C HIS A 353 11.21 28.03 15.83
N ASP A 354 11.27 28.81 16.91
CA ASP A 354 11.93 30.13 16.95
C ASP A 354 13.44 30.01 16.64
N HIS A 355 14.07 28.92 17.09
CA HIS A 355 15.49 28.66 16.82
C HIS A 355 15.76 28.33 15.35
N TYR A 356 14.90 27.52 14.73
CA TYR A 356 14.98 27.21 13.29
C TYR A 356 14.68 28.44 12.42
N ASP A 357 13.70 29.27 12.80
CA ASP A 357 13.37 30.50 12.08
C ASP A 357 14.49 31.54 12.19
N SER A 358 15.22 31.55 13.31
CA SER A 358 16.41 32.39 13.50
C SER A 358 17.59 31.90 12.65
N GLN A 359 17.78 30.59 12.49
CA GLN A 359 18.82 30.01 11.62
C GLN A 359 18.54 30.24 10.12
N MET A 360 17.28 30.30 9.71
CA MET A 360 16.89 30.54 8.30
C MET A 360 17.13 31.98 7.82
N ARG A 361 17.40 32.94 8.74
CA ARG A 361 17.62 34.35 8.38
C ARG A 361 19.09 34.76 8.19
N GLU A 362 20.07 33.90 8.49
CA GLU A 362 21.48 34.21 8.22
C GLU A 362 21.95 33.71 6.84
N PRO A 363 22.56 34.56 6.00
CA PRO A 363 23.09 34.13 4.71
C PRO A 363 24.60 33.82 4.81
N LYS A 364 24.98 32.56 4.63
CA LYS A 364 26.02 32.06 3.70
C LYS A 364 26.79 30.82 4.20
N ASN A 365 26.97 29.91 3.24
CA ASN A 365 28.18 29.15 2.90
C ASN A 365 28.84 28.22 3.94
N GLN A 366 29.04 26.98 3.45
CA GLN A 366 29.96 25.93 3.87
C GLN A 366 29.63 25.12 5.12
N GLY A 367 29.80 23.80 4.95
CA GLY A 367 30.09 22.88 6.04
C GLY A 367 28.87 22.19 6.64
N VAL A 368 28.66 20.94 6.24
CA VAL A 368 27.83 19.98 6.97
C VAL A 368 28.40 19.79 8.37
N PRO A 369 27.55 19.78 9.43
CA PRO A 369 27.66 18.70 10.38
C PRO A 369 26.32 18.05 10.72
N CYS A 370 26.40 16.73 10.87
CA CYS A 370 25.33 15.82 11.25
C CYS A 370 24.88 16.07 12.70
N LEU A 371 23.56 16.18 12.91
CA LEU A 371 22.93 16.15 14.24
C LEU A 371 22.44 14.73 14.55
N LYS A 372 23.07 14.09 15.54
CA LYS A 372 22.58 12.87 16.17
C LYS A 372 21.41 13.21 17.11
N LEU A 373 20.19 13.00 16.65
CA LEU A 373 18.99 12.98 17.51
C LEU A 373 18.89 11.64 18.25
N ARG A 374 18.88 11.71 19.59
CA ARG A 374 18.57 10.60 20.51
C ARG A 374 17.21 10.00 20.14
N ARG A 375 17.19 8.70 19.84
CA ARG A 375 15.97 7.90 19.72
C ARG A 375 15.39 7.59 21.11
N PRO A 376 14.05 7.49 21.25
CA PRO A 376 13.41 6.90 22.42
C PRO A 376 13.65 5.38 22.49
N PRO A 377 13.40 4.72 23.64
CA PRO A 377 13.77 3.32 23.86
C PRO A 377 13.10 2.35 22.88
N ASP A 378 13.90 1.37 22.42
CA ASP A 378 13.60 0.40 21.38
C ASP A 378 12.43 -0.53 21.70
N TRP A 379 11.43 -0.53 20.81
CA TRP A 379 10.54 -1.69 20.56
C TRP A 379 10.83 -2.33 19.19
N ARG A 380 12.03 -2.12 18.65
CA ARG A 380 12.46 -2.72 17.39
C ARG A 380 12.81 -4.19 17.57
N ILE A 381 11.84 -5.06 17.29
CA ILE A 381 12.17 -6.28 16.56
C ILE A 381 12.67 -5.80 15.20
N HIS A 382 13.99 -5.63 15.09
CA HIS A 382 14.68 -5.29 13.86
C HIS A 382 14.44 -6.40 12.84
N VAL A 383 13.50 -6.19 11.92
CA VAL A 383 13.60 -6.84 10.62
C VAL A 383 14.54 -5.97 9.81
N GLU A 384 15.78 -6.41 9.63
CA GLU A 384 16.79 -5.73 8.80
C GLU A 384 16.34 -5.74 7.32
N PHE A 385 15.53 -4.75 6.94
CA PHE A 385 15.30 -4.38 5.54
C PHE A 385 16.26 -3.28 5.06
N GLU A 386 17.07 -2.73 5.97
CA GLU A 386 18.01 -1.62 5.73
C GLU A 386 19.45 -2.10 5.78
N LYS A 387 19.78 -3.27 5.21
CA LYS A 387 21.16 -3.50 4.82
C LYS A 387 21.37 -2.63 3.58
N PRO A 388 22.13 -1.51 3.63
CA PRO A 388 22.45 -0.76 2.43
C PRO A 388 23.07 -1.75 1.45
N PRO A 389 22.63 -1.77 0.18
CA PRO A 389 23.21 -2.68 -0.79
C PRO A 389 24.71 -2.40 -0.86
N ASP A 390 25.50 -3.47 -0.74
CA ASP A 390 26.95 -3.41 -0.76
C ASP A 390 27.39 -2.56 -1.97
N PRO A 391 28.12 -1.44 -1.80
CA PRO A 391 28.47 -0.55 -2.91
C PRO A 391 29.24 -1.26 -4.03
N SER A 392 29.85 -2.41 -3.72
CA SER A 392 30.46 -3.33 -4.68
C SER A 392 29.49 -3.95 -5.70
N LEU A 393 28.19 -3.96 -5.42
CA LEU A 393 27.15 -4.41 -6.38
C LEU A 393 26.87 -3.38 -7.48
N PHE A 394 27.18 -2.10 -7.25
CA PHE A 394 26.89 -1.01 -8.19
C PHE A 394 28.14 -0.35 -8.77
N SER A 395 29.35 -0.79 -8.40
CA SER A 395 30.57 -0.42 -9.09
C SER A 395 30.60 -1.07 -10.49
N LEU A 396 30.08 -0.33 -11.47
CA LEU A 396 30.10 -0.64 -12.90
C LEU A 396 31.49 -0.30 -13.47
N SER A 397 32.48 -1.14 -13.19
CA SER A 397 33.58 -1.33 -14.13
C SER A 397 33.09 -2.27 -15.23
N THR A 398 33.16 -1.82 -16.48
CA THR A 398 32.76 -2.59 -17.67
C THR A 398 33.57 -3.89 -17.74
N PRO A 399 32.94 -5.07 -17.66
CA PRO A 399 33.65 -6.31 -17.92
C PRO A 399 33.85 -6.45 -19.44
N ASP A 400 35.10 -6.53 -19.88
CA ASP A 400 35.47 -6.65 -21.30
C ASP A 400 35.13 -8.02 -21.91
N ASP A 401 34.62 -8.97 -21.13
CA ASP A 401 34.40 -10.35 -21.56
C ASP A 401 33.04 -10.92 -21.14
N LEU A 402 32.36 -11.57 -22.08
CA LEU A 402 30.98 -12.09 -21.93
C LEU A 402 30.89 -13.17 -20.85
N GLU A 403 31.95 -13.96 -20.69
CA GLU A 403 32.05 -15.04 -19.71
C GLU A 403 32.17 -14.50 -18.26
N SER A 404 32.74 -13.29 -18.11
CA SER A 404 32.86 -12.58 -16.83
C SER A 404 31.50 -12.04 -16.36
N LEU A 405 30.67 -11.58 -17.30
CA LEU A 405 29.30 -11.14 -17.01
C LEU A 405 28.45 -12.31 -16.48
N GLU A 406 28.56 -13.48 -17.11
CA GLU A 406 27.77 -14.66 -16.75
C GLU A 406 28.18 -15.25 -15.38
N LYS A 407 29.49 -15.28 -15.09
CA LYS A 407 30.01 -15.61 -13.74
C LYS A 407 29.52 -14.63 -12.68
N ARG A 408 29.44 -13.33 -13.00
CA ARG A 408 28.96 -12.29 -12.08
C ARG A 408 27.44 -12.34 -11.85
N ILE A 409 26.66 -12.67 -12.88
CA ILE A 409 25.22 -12.92 -12.76
C ILE A 409 24.96 -14.14 -11.86
N ASN A 410 25.74 -15.22 -12.02
CA ASN A 410 25.64 -16.39 -11.15
C ASN A 410 26.05 -16.10 -9.71
N TYR A 411 27.08 -15.27 -9.50
CA TYR A 411 27.46 -14.80 -8.16
C TYR A 411 26.34 -14.00 -7.48
N ILE A 412 25.67 -13.10 -8.21
CA ILE A 412 24.53 -12.33 -7.69
C ILE A 412 23.34 -13.24 -7.36
N ARG A 413 23.03 -14.24 -8.21
CA ARG A 413 21.99 -15.23 -7.94
C ARG A 413 22.25 -16.05 -6.67
N HIS A 414 23.50 -16.41 -6.40
CA HIS A 414 23.86 -17.21 -5.22
C HIS A 414 24.01 -16.40 -3.94
N LYS A 415 24.35 -15.09 -4.00
CA LYS A 415 24.48 -14.25 -2.81
C LYS A 415 23.19 -13.58 -2.35
N LEU A 416 22.17 -13.48 -3.20
CA LEU A 416 20.84 -13.07 -2.76
C LEU A 416 20.20 -14.24 -1.99
N PRO A 417 19.87 -14.08 -0.70
CA PRO A 417 19.26 -15.14 0.07
C PRO A 417 17.91 -15.51 -0.55
N VAL A 418 17.82 -16.71 -1.11
CA VAL A 418 16.54 -17.31 -1.48
C VAL A 418 15.72 -17.42 -0.19
N PRO A 419 14.48 -16.89 -0.14
CA PRO A 419 13.64 -17.06 1.04
C PRO A 419 13.38 -18.56 1.22
N ASN A 420 13.95 -19.13 2.28
CA ASN A 420 13.74 -20.52 2.67
C ASN A 420 12.23 -20.79 2.84
N THR A 421 11.64 -21.45 1.86
CA THR A 421 10.33 -22.08 1.97
C THR A 421 10.51 -23.44 2.65
N LYS A 422 10.39 -23.44 3.98
CA LYS A 422 10.01 -24.61 4.78
C LYS A 422 8.90 -24.22 5.74
#